data_AF-A0A1C7DB25-F1
#
_entry.id   AF-A0A1C7DB25-F1
#
_cell.length_a   1.000
_cell.length_b   1.000
_cell.length_c   1.000
_cell.angle_alpha   90.00
_cell.angle_beta   90.00
_cell.angle_gamma   90.00
#
_symmetry.space_group_name_H-M   'P 1'
#
loop_
_entity.id
_entity.type
_entity.pdbx_description
1 polymer ?
#
loop_
_entity_poly.entity_id
_entity_poly.type
_entity_poly.pdbx_seq_one_letter_code
_entity_poly.pdbx_strand_id
1 'polypeptide(L)'
;MDVLSAGIASDADTPIDAELVAWADRIFVMEKRQAAAIRGRFPEALGDTWIVCLAIPDRYRFMQPELVERIERAMEPFAPS
;
A
#
# COMPACT_ATOMS: atom_id res chain seq x y z
N MET A 1 -4.65 9.60 -13.26
CA MET A 1 -4.53 8.82 -12.02
C MET A 1 -3.08 8.41 -11.94
N ASP A 2 -2.34 9.05 -11.05
CA ASP A 2 -0.92 8.79 -10.87
C ASP A 2 -0.75 7.71 -9.80
N VAL A 3 0.25 6.85 -9.97
CA VAL A 3 0.51 5.73 -9.07
C VAL A 3 1.99 5.68 -8.71
N LEU A 4 2.25 5.45 -7.43
CA LEU A 4 3.59 5.24 -6.88
C LEU A 4 3.56 4.02 -5.95
N SER A 5 4.72 3.38 -5.80
CA SER A 5 4.92 2.26 -4.89
C SER A 5 6.11 2.54 -3.99
N ALA A 6 5.98 2.22 -2.70
CA ALA A 6 7.05 2.38 -1.72
C ALA A 6 7.05 1.22 -0.72
N GLY A 7 8.23 0.92 -0.17
CA GLY A 7 8.43 -0.10 0.84
C GLY A 7 8.45 0.48 2.26
N ILE A 8 7.93 -0.28 3.22
CA ILE A 8 7.91 0.13 4.64
C ILE A 8 9.21 -0.22 5.34
N ALA A 9 9.93 -1.23 4.86
CA ALA A 9 11.21 -1.62 5.43
C ALA A 9 12.25 -0.50 5.24
N SER A 10 13.12 -0.31 6.22
CA SER A 10 14.13 0.76 6.18
C SER A 10 15.19 0.53 5.10
N ASP A 11 15.31 -0.70 4.60
CA ASP A 11 16.20 -1.15 3.54
C ASP A 11 15.47 -1.36 2.20
N ALA A 12 14.23 -0.87 2.07
CA ALA A 12 13.51 -0.90 0.81
C ALA A 12 14.23 -0.03 -0.25
N ASP A 13 14.26 -0.50 -1.50
CA ASP A 13 14.83 0.26 -2.63
C ASP A 13 14.20 1.65 -2.79
N THR A 14 12.91 1.77 -2.47
CA THR A 14 12.19 3.04 -2.39
C THR A 14 11.45 3.09 -1.06
N PRO A 15 12.07 3.64 0.00
CA PRO A 15 11.42 3.75 1.30
C PRO A 15 10.21 4.68 1.24
N ILE A 16 9.19 4.37 2.02
CA ILE A 16 8.07 5.29 2.25
C ILE A 16 8.53 6.46 3.13
N ASP A 17 8.08 7.65 2.79
CA ASP A 17 8.29 8.88 3.56
C ASP A 17 6.98 9.66 3.77
N ALA A 18 7.07 10.76 4.53
CA ALA A 18 5.91 11.58 4.86
C ALA A 18 5.33 12.32 3.64
N GLU A 19 6.15 12.65 2.65
CA GLU A 19 5.72 13.38 1.45
C GLU A 19 4.87 12.48 0.56
N LEU A 20 5.30 11.23 0.34
CA LEU A 20 4.52 10.22 -0.36
C LEU A 20 3.19 9.92 0.32
N VAL A 21 3.18 9.86 1.65
CA VAL A 21 1.95 9.66 2.44
C VAL A 21 0.99 10.82 2.26
N ALA A 22 1.47 12.06 2.39
CA ALA A 22 0.65 13.27 2.26
C ALA A 22 0.16 13.52 0.83
N TRP A 23 0.90 13.06 -0.17
CA TRP A 23 0.51 13.16 -1.58
C TRP A 23 -0.61 12.19 -1.95
N ALA A 24 -0.71 11.04 -1.27
CA ALA A 24 -1.64 9.99 -1.64
C ALA A 24 -3.08 10.28 -1.18
N ASP A 25 -4.04 10.20 -2.10
CA ASP A 25 -5.47 10.15 -1.73
C ASP A 25 -5.80 8.82 -1.04
N ARG A 26 -5.17 7.72 -1.50
CA ARG A 26 -5.38 6.36 -1.01
C ARG A 26 -4.06 5.59 -0.99
N ILE A 27 -3.85 4.84 0.09
CA ILE A 27 -2.69 3.96 0.26
C ILE A 27 -3.20 2.53 0.36
N PHE A 28 -2.77 1.68 -0.57
CA PHE A 28 -3.07 0.25 -0.55
C PHE A 28 -1.91 -0.51 0.08
N VAL A 29 -2.22 -1.33 1.07
CA VAL A 29 -1.24 -2.23 1.70
C VAL A 29 -1.70 -3.67 1.59
N MET A 30 -0.73 -4.59 1.54
CA MET A 30 -1.01 -6.02 1.45
C MET A 30 -1.51 -6.56 2.79
N GLU A 31 -0.89 -6.14 3.90
CA GLU A 31 -1.15 -6.68 5.23
C GLU A 31 -1.47 -5.63 6.28
N LYS A 32 -2.19 -6.03 7.34
CA LYS A 32 -2.55 -5.13 8.46
C LYS A 32 -1.33 -4.54 9.18
N ARG A 33 -0.22 -5.30 9.28
CA ARG A 33 1.04 -4.84 9.89
C ARG A 33 1.60 -3.59 9.20
N GLN A 34 1.44 -3.53 7.88
CA GLN A 34 1.90 -2.41 7.06
C GLN A 34 1.03 -1.17 7.33
N ALA A 35 -0.29 -1.34 7.39
CA ALA A 35 -1.22 -0.26 7.75
C ALA A 35 -0.91 0.32 9.15
N ALA A 36 -0.63 -0.54 10.13
CA ALA A 36 -0.28 -0.14 11.48
C ALA A 36 1.06 0.61 11.53
N ALA A 37 2.06 0.14 10.77
CA ALA A 37 3.36 0.80 10.67
C ALA A 37 3.25 2.20 10.06
N ILE A 38 2.46 2.38 8.99
CA ILE A 38 2.24 3.70 8.38
C ILE A 38 1.55 4.63 9.37
N ARG A 39 0.46 4.19 10.03
CA ARG A 39 -0.24 4.99 11.05
C ARG A 39 0.65 5.40 12.22
N GLY A 40 1.56 4.52 12.63
CA GLY A 40 2.50 4.80 13.72
C GLY A 40 3.64 5.75 13.32
N ARG A 41 4.14 5.63 12.08
CA ARG A 41 5.30 6.41 11.60
C ARG A 41 4.92 7.78 11.06
N PHE A 42 3.73 7.92 10.47
CA PHE A 42 3.30 9.12 9.76
C PHE A 42 1.91 9.62 10.18
N PRO A 43 1.60 9.75 11.48
CA PRO A 43 0.27 10.14 11.94
C PRO A 43 -0.13 11.54 11.44
N GLU A 44 0.80 12.49 11.36
CA GLU A 44 0.53 13.86 10.92
C GLU A 44 0.35 13.98 9.40
N ALA A 45 1.10 13.18 8.63
CA ALA A 45 1.03 13.20 7.17
C ALA A 45 -0.23 12.51 6.62
N LEU A 46 -0.90 11.67 7.44
CA LEU A 46 -2.04 10.91 6.98
C LEU A 46 -3.29 11.74 6.73
N GLY A 47 -3.49 12.87 7.43
CA GLY A 47 -4.66 13.75 7.21
C GLY A 47 -5.97 12.98 6.93
N ASP A 48 -6.52 13.21 5.73
CA ASP A 48 -7.72 12.54 5.20
C ASP A 48 -7.42 11.33 4.30
N THR A 49 -6.16 10.90 4.18
CA THR A 49 -5.72 9.77 3.34
C THR A 49 -6.24 8.43 3.86
N TRP A 50 -6.82 7.63 2.96
CA TRP A 50 -7.40 6.34 3.33
C TRP A 50 -6.40 5.21 3.13
N ILE A 51 -6.11 4.47 4.20
CA ILE A 51 -5.34 3.22 4.11
C ILE A 51 -6.28 2.04 3.93
N VAL A 52 -6.18 1.37 2.78
CA VAL A 52 -6.92 0.15 2.43
C VAL A 52 -5.99 -1.05 2.56
N CYS A 53 -6.40 -2.06 3.34
CA CYS A 53 -5.66 -3.31 3.50
C CYS A 53 -6.31 -4.41 2.65
N LEU A 54 -5.57 -4.94 1.66
CA LEU A 54 -6.04 -5.96 0.74
C LEU A 54 -6.09 -7.37 1.35
N ALA A 55 -5.51 -7.56 2.55
CA ALA A 55 -5.44 -8.85 3.25
C ALA A 55 -4.77 -9.94 2.39
N ILE A 56 -3.70 -9.57 1.70
CA ILE A 56 -2.85 -10.44 0.89
C ILE A 56 -1.59 -10.76 1.70
N PRO A 57 -1.36 -12.03 2.09
CA PRO A 57 -0.20 -12.40 2.88
C PRO A 57 1.10 -12.38 2.06
N ASP A 58 2.21 -12.02 2.69
CA ASP A 58 3.56 -11.98 2.11
C ASP A 58 4.18 -13.38 2.00
N ARG A 59 3.61 -14.21 1.12
CA ARG A 59 4.04 -15.61 0.87
C ARG A 59 4.23 -15.91 -0.61
N TYR A 60 4.16 -14.88 -1.44
CA TYR A 60 4.22 -15.00 -2.88
C TYR A 60 5.61 -14.61 -3.35
N ARG A 61 6.08 -15.28 -4.41
CA ARG A 61 7.29 -14.80 -5.10
C ARG A 61 6.97 -13.53 -5.86
N PHE A 62 8.01 -12.75 -6.13
CA PHE A 62 7.90 -11.58 -7.00
C PHE A 62 7.23 -11.96 -8.33
N MET A 63 6.16 -11.23 -8.69
CA MET A 63 5.36 -11.43 -9.90
C MET A 63 4.75 -12.83 -10.06
N GLN A 64 4.58 -13.58 -8.98
CA GLN A 64 3.89 -14.86 -9.02
C GLN A 64 2.46 -14.69 -9.58
N PRO A 65 2.01 -15.49 -10.56
CA PRO A 65 0.70 -15.30 -11.20
C PRO A 65 -0.47 -15.24 -10.21
N GLU A 66 -0.48 -16.09 -9.18
CA GLU A 66 -1.54 -16.11 -8.16
C GLU A 66 -1.55 -14.85 -7.27
N LEU A 67 -0.41 -14.15 -7.16
CA LEU A 67 -0.35 -12.84 -6.49
C LEU A 67 -1.03 -11.78 -7.35
N VAL A 68 -0.72 -11.77 -8.65
CA VAL A 68 -1.26 -10.79 -9.61
C VAL A 68 -2.79 -10.92 -9.66
N GLU A 69 -3.31 -12.13 -9.88
CA GLU A 69 -4.76 -12.37 -9.92
C GLU A 69 -5.46 -11.92 -8.62
N ARG A 70 -4.80 -12.15 -7.47
CA ARG A 70 -5.36 -11.78 -6.17
C ARG A 70 -5.36 -10.28 -5.95
N ILE A 71 -4.32 -9.57 -6.41
CA ILE A 71 -4.27 -8.10 -6.37
C ILE A 71 -5.35 -7.54 -7.30
N GLU A 72 -5.45 -8.02 -8.54
CA GLU A 72 -6.45 -7.57 -9.52
C GLU A 72 -7.87 -7.68 -8.95
N ARG A 73 -8.23 -8.86 -8.43
CA ARG A 73 -9.55 -9.08 -7.81
C ARG A 73 -9.80 -8.19 -6.60
N ALA A 74 -8.78 -7.97 -5.76
CA ALA A 74 -8.91 -7.10 -4.59
C ALA A 74 -9.05 -5.62 -4.99
N MET A 75 -8.57 -5.25 -6.18
CA MET A 75 -8.62 -3.89 -6.71
C MET A 75 -9.91 -3.58 -7.48
N GLU A 76 -10.70 -4.59 -7.89
CA GLU A 76 -11.98 -4.40 -8.60
C GLU A 76 -12.91 -3.35 -7.97
N PRO A 77 -13.13 -3.30 -6.64
CA PRO A 77 -14.00 -2.28 -6.03
C PRO A 77 -13.46 -0.85 -6.10
N PHE A 78 -12.20 -0.69 -6.48
CA PHE A 78 -11.50 0.59 -6.58
C PHE A 78 -11.17 0.97 -8.02
N ALA A 79 -11.55 0.13 -9.00
CA ALA A 79 -11.38 0.46 -10.41
C ALA A 79 -12.22 1.70 -10.76
N PRO A 80 -11.71 2.60 -11.61
CA PRO A 80 -12.50 3.71 -12.14
C PRO A 80 -13.75 3.16 -12.85
N SER A 81 -14.87 3.86 -12.68
CA SER A 81 -16.15 3.56 -13.35
C SER A 81 -16.10 3.84 -14.85
#